data_AF-A0A967TZD3-F1
#
_entry.id   AF-A0A967TZD3-F1
#
_cell.length_a   1.000
_cell.length_b   1.000
_cell.length_c   1.000
_cell.angle_alpha   90.00
_cell.angle_beta   90.00
_cell.angle_gamma   90.00
#
_symmetry.space_group_name_H-M   'P 1'
#
loop_
_entity.id
_entity.type
_entity.pdbx_description
1 polymer ?
#
loop_
_entity_poly.entity_id
_entity_poly.type
_entity_poly.pdbx_seq_one_letter_code
_entity_poly.pdbx_strand_id
1 'polypeptide(L)'
;LGEAKLLGPVEIKHALHQALLHDGFYLMPLVLVVGLGVLWYFLRSWWLVVSGAGSIIIALWLTAGIVGWLKLTINQTSSLAFCIAFIIALADIIHLLMSFTHQPPELPPQRAMLRALRTNFIP
;
A
#
# COMPACT_ATOMS: atom_id res chain seq x y z
N LEU A 1 23.88 26.52 33.36
CA LEU A 1 23.59 26.91 31.97
C LEU A 1 22.33 26.15 31.56
N GLY A 2 21.17 26.78 31.68
CA GLY A 2 19.89 26.14 31.39
C GLY A 2 19.71 26.01 29.89
N GLU A 3 19.53 24.79 29.39
CA GLU A 3 19.20 24.55 28.00
C GLU A 3 17.82 25.16 27.72
N ALA A 4 17.82 26.35 27.13
CA ALA A 4 16.61 26.96 26.59
C ALA A 4 16.15 26.13 25.38
N LYS A 5 15.51 25.00 25.64
CA LYS A 5 14.75 24.27 24.61
C LYS A 5 13.61 25.19 24.19
N LEU A 6 13.66 25.66 22.95
CA LEU A 6 12.57 26.38 22.30
C LEU A 6 11.39 25.42 22.12
N LEU A 7 10.62 25.20 23.18
CA LEU A 7 9.38 24.42 23.20
C LEU A 7 8.19 25.28 22.72
N GLY A 8 8.45 26.23 21.82
CA GLY A 8 7.40 27.01 21.19
C GLY A 8 6.55 26.10 20.30
N PRO A 9 5.22 26.30 20.23
CA PRO A 9 4.35 25.50 19.35
C PRO A 9 4.80 25.50 17.89
N VAL A 10 5.57 26.52 17.47
CA VAL A 10 6.13 26.67 16.12
C VAL A 10 7.33 25.75 15.89
N GLU A 11 8.26 25.65 16.85
CA GLU A 11 9.43 24.76 16.77
C GLU A 11 9.02 23.28 16.89
N ILE A 12 8.02 22.96 17.72
CA ILE A 12 7.46 21.60 17.79
C ILE A 12 6.85 21.22 16.44
N LYS A 13 6.08 22.13 15.81
CA LYS A 13 5.56 21.89 14.45
C LYS A 13 6.67 21.75 13.42
N HIS A 14 7.75 22.51 13.54
CA HIS A 14 8.83 22.49 12.56
C HIS A 14 9.71 21.24 12.69
N ALA A 15 10.08 20.86 13.92
CA ALA A 15 10.81 19.64 14.23
C ALA A 15 9.96 18.40 13.92
N LEU A 16 8.66 18.44 14.21
CA LEU A 16 7.72 17.39 13.82
C LEU A 16 7.62 17.31 12.29
N HIS A 17 7.50 18.44 11.59
CA HIS A 17 7.46 18.45 10.12
C HIS A 17 8.76 17.91 9.49
N GLN A 18 9.94 18.25 10.03
CA GLN A 18 11.22 17.71 9.57
C GLN A 18 11.37 16.22 9.86
N ALA A 19 11.02 15.76 11.06
CA ALA A 19 10.99 14.34 11.38
C ALA A 19 10.04 13.57 10.45
N LEU A 20 8.90 14.17 10.11
CA LEU A 20 7.91 13.57 9.22
C LEU A 20 8.32 13.51 7.75
N LEU A 21 9.01 14.53 7.24
CA LEU A 21 9.57 14.49 5.89
C LEU A 21 10.67 13.43 5.80
N HIS A 22 11.48 13.29 6.85
CA HIS A 22 12.48 12.24 6.95
C HIS A 22 11.83 10.85 6.98
N ASP A 23 10.80 10.67 7.81
CA ASP A 23 10.03 9.43 7.92
C ASP A 23 9.32 9.08 6.62
N GLY A 24 8.69 10.05 5.94
CA GLY A 24 8.03 9.82 4.66
C GLY A 24 9.00 9.34 3.57
N PHE A 25 10.21 9.88 3.53
CA PHE A 25 11.21 9.49 2.53
C PHE A 25 11.76 8.07 2.76
N TYR A 26 11.84 7.62 4.02
CA TYR A 26 12.33 6.28 4.36
C TYR A 26 11.21 5.23 4.43
N LEU A 27 10.09 5.54 5.06
CA LEU A 27 8.97 4.61 5.27
C LEU A 27 8.27 4.27 3.97
N MET A 28 8.10 5.23 3.06
CA MET A 28 7.32 5.01 1.84
C MET A 28 7.97 3.97 0.90
N PRO A 29 9.28 4.05 0.55
CA PRO A 29 9.94 2.98 -0.19
C PRO A 29 10.10 1.69 0.63
N LEU A 30 10.32 1.78 1.95
CA LEU A 30 10.41 0.60 2.82
C LEU A 30 9.10 -0.21 2.79
N VAL A 31 7.96 0.44 2.97
CA VAL A 31 6.63 -0.17 2.95
C VAL A 31 6.35 -0.80 1.59
N LEU A 32 6.77 -0.14 0.51
CA LEU A 32 6.60 -0.65 -0.85
C LEU A 32 7.45 -1.92 -1.08
N VAL A 33 8.72 -1.91 -0.65
CA VAL A 33 9.64 -3.06 -0.74
C VAL A 33 9.16 -4.22 0.14
N VAL A 34 8.79 -3.95 1.39
CA VAL A 34 8.28 -4.97 2.32
C VAL A 34 6.98 -5.56 1.79
N GLY A 35 6.07 -4.73 1.27
CA GLY A 35 4.82 -5.19 0.67
C GLY A 35 5.05 -6.08 -0.55
N LEU A 36 5.93 -5.68 -1.48
CA LEU A 36 6.31 -6.56 -2.60
C LEU A 36 6.98 -7.86 -2.11
N GLY A 37 7.81 -7.79 -1.07
CA GLY A 37 8.45 -8.96 -0.47
C GLY A 37 7.43 -9.94 0.11
N VAL A 38 6.43 -9.45 0.84
CA VAL A 38 5.33 -10.27 1.39
C VAL A 38 4.51 -10.89 0.26
N LEU A 39 4.18 -10.10 -0.77
CA LEU A 39 3.46 -10.60 -1.95
C LEU A 39 4.25 -11.72 -2.65
N TRP A 40 5.56 -11.54 -2.82
CA TRP A 40 6.43 -12.55 -3.40
C TRP A 40 6.49 -13.82 -2.56
N TYR A 41 6.63 -13.67 -1.24
CA TYR A 41 6.68 -14.79 -0.31
C TYR A 41 5.41 -15.64 -0.35
N PHE A 42 4.23 -15.01 -0.38
CA PHE A 42 2.96 -15.73 -0.40
C PHE A 42 2.67 -16.45 -1.71
N LEU A 43 2.97 -15.81 -2.84
CA LEU A 43 2.50 -16.30 -4.14
C LEU A 43 3.45 -17.27 -4.82
N ARG A 44 4.74 -17.25 -4.46
CA ARG A 44 5.81 -18.16 -4.94
C ARG A 44 5.87 -18.36 -6.48
N SER A 45 5.14 -17.57 -7.25
CA SER A 45 4.97 -17.67 -8.70
C SER A 45 5.16 -16.31 -9.32
N TRP A 46 6.16 -16.20 -10.19
CA TRP A 46 6.61 -14.92 -10.75
C TRP A 46 5.52 -14.19 -11.53
N TRP A 47 4.69 -14.92 -12.29
CA TRP A 47 3.60 -14.34 -13.09
C TRP A 47 2.49 -13.73 -12.22
N LEU A 48 2.15 -14.39 -11.12
CA LEU A 48 1.14 -13.92 -10.17
C LEU A 48 1.65 -12.69 -9.42
N VAL A 49 2.93 -12.70 -9.00
CA VAL A 49 3.57 -11.56 -8.33
C VAL A 49 3.61 -10.34 -9.24
N VAL A 50 3.99 -10.48 -10.51
CA VAL A 50 4.01 -9.35 -11.46
C VAL A 50 2.60 -8.78 -11.67
N SER A 51 1.59 -9.64 -11.82
CA SER A 51 0.20 -9.17 -11.96
C SER A 51 -0.28 -8.44 -10.70
N GLY A 52 -0.01 -8.98 -9.51
CA GLY A 52 -0.40 -8.35 -8.25
C GLY A 52 0.33 -7.03 -8.01
N ALA A 53 1.63 -6.99 -8.25
CA ALA A 53 2.43 -5.77 -8.13
C ALA A 53 1.96 -4.69 -9.11
N GLY A 54 1.63 -5.07 -10.36
CA GLY A 54 1.03 -4.18 -11.35
C GLY A 54 -0.29 -3.58 -10.86
N SER A 55 -1.18 -4.40 -10.30
CA SER A 55 -2.45 -3.93 -9.73
C SER A 55 -2.26 -2.96 -8.56
N ILE A 56 -1.32 -3.24 -7.65
CA ILE A 56 -1.00 -2.34 -6.52
C ILE A 56 -0.49 -1.00 -7.05
N ILE A 57 0.48 -1.01 -7.97
CA ILE A 57 1.07 0.21 -8.53
C ILE A 57 -0.01 1.05 -9.22
N ILE A 58 -0.87 0.43 -10.03
CA ILE A 58 -1.97 1.14 -10.70
C ILE A 58 -2.94 1.75 -9.66
N ALA A 59 -3.31 1.01 -8.62
CA ALA A 59 -4.18 1.50 -7.56
C ALA A 59 -3.57 2.71 -6.84
N LEU A 60 -2.30 2.60 -6.42
CA LEU A 60 -1.56 3.69 -5.79
C LEU A 60 -1.45 4.91 -6.69
N TRP A 61 -1.22 4.71 -7.99
CA TRP A 61 -1.08 5.80 -8.94
C TRP A 61 -2.41 6.51 -9.20
N LEU A 62 -3.51 5.76 -9.25
CA LEU A 62 -4.87 6.30 -9.26
C LEU A 62 -5.16 7.08 -7.97
N THR A 63 -4.84 6.53 -6.80
CA THR A 63 -5.02 7.23 -5.52
C THR A 63 -4.21 8.52 -5.47
N ALA A 64 -2.94 8.48 -5.82
CA ALA A 64 -2.07 9.66 -5.87
C ALA A 64 -2.56 10.68 -6.91
N GLY A 65 -3.01 10.22 -8.07
CA GLY A 65 -3.54 11.06 -9.15
C GLY A 65 -4.82 11.78 -8.74
N ILE A 66 -5.75 11.09 -8.07
CA ILE A 66 -6.97 11.68 -7.53
C ILE A 66 -6.61 12.72 -6.46
N VAL A 67 -5.75 12.39 -5.50
CA VAL A 67 -5.32 13.32 -4.45
C VAL A 67 -4.64 14.56 -5.04
N GLY A 68 -3.80 14.38 -6.06
CA GLY A 68 -3.15 15.48 -6.79
C GLY A 68 -4.15 16.34 -7.57
N TRP A 69 -5.16 15.72 -8.18
CA TRP A 69 -6.20 16.45 -8.91
C TRP A 69 -7.09 17.28 -7.99
N LEU A 70 -7.41 16.77 -6.80
CA LEU A 70 -8.16 17.51 -5.77
C LEU A 70 -7.34 18.65 -5.11
N LYS A 71 -6.07 18.84 -5.49
CA LYS A 71 -5.14 19.83 -4.90
C LYS A 71 -5.10 19.77 -3.36
N LEU A 72 -5.29 18.57 -2.79
CA LEU A 72 -5.19 18.40 -1.36
C LEU A 72 -3.74 18.64 -0.94
N THR A 73 -3.54 19.48 0.08
CA THR A 73 -2.22 19.67 0.65
C THR A 73 -1.79 18.35 1.27
N ILE A 74 -0.74 17.75 0.71
CA ILE A 74 -0.18 16.51 1.24
C ILE A 74 0.42 16.85 2.60
N ASN A 75 -0.34 16.54 3.65
CA ASN A 75 0.08 16.66 5.03
C ASN A 75 0.31 15.27 5.63
N GLN A 76 0.73 15.21 6.89
CA GLN A 76 0.98 13.97 7.61
C GLN A 76 -0.21 13.00 7.59
N THR A 77 -1.43 13.51 7.81
CA THR A 77 -2.66 12.73 7.79
C THR A 77 -2.90 12.13 6.40
N SER A 78 -2.63 12.87 5.32
CA SER A 78 -2.74 12.36 3.95
C SER A 78 -1.70 11.27 3.65
N SER A 79 -0.48 11.41 4.16
CA SER A 79 0.56 10.38 4.02
C SER A 79 0.19 9.08 4.76
N LEU A 80 -0.32 9.20 5.99
CA LEU A 80 -0.84 8.06 6.73
C LEU A 80 -2.02 7.39 6.02
N ALA A 81 -2.95 8.17 5.47
CA ALA A 81 -4.06 7.64 4.67
C ALA A 81 -3.56 6.87 3.44
N PHE A 82 -2.51 7.35 2.78
CA PHE A 82 -1.90 6.66 1.64
C PHE A 82 -1.27 5.32 2.06
N CYS A 83 -0.57 5.27 3.20
CA CYS A 83 -0.03 4.02 3.75
C CYS A 83 -1.14 3.01 4.08
N ILE A 84 -2.26 3.46 4.66
CA ILE A 84 -3.40 2.59 4.95
C ILE A 84 -4.01 2.04 3.66
N ALA A 85 -4.20 2.90 2.65
CA ALA A 85 -4.72 2.49 1.34
C ALA A 85 -3.83 1.41 0.69
N PHE A 86 -2.51 1.56 0.81
CA PHE A 86 -1.56 0.54 0.35
C PHE A 86 -1.74 -0.80 1.06
N ILE A 87 -1.84 -0.80 2.39
CA ILE A 87 -2.00 -2.03 3.18
C ILE A 87 -3.30 -2.76 2.82
N ILE A 88 -4.40 -2.01 2.65
CA ILE A 88 -5.70 -2.58 2.25
C ILE A 88 -5.58 -3.21 0.85
N ALA A 89 -5.05 -2.47 -0.12
CA ALA A 89 -4.88 -2.97 -1.49
C ALA A 89 -4.00 -4.23 -1.53
N LEU A 90 -2.94 -4.26 -0.71
CA LEU A 90 -2.07 -5.42 -0.57
C LEU A 90 -2.81 -6.63 0.01
N ALA A 91 -3.61 -6.43 1.07
CA ALA A 91 -4.41 -7.48 1.69
C ALA A 91 -5.45 -8.05 0.71
N ASP A 92 -6.15 -7.20 -0.03
CA ASP A 92 -7.16 -7.61 -1.00
C ASP A 92 -6.55 -8.46 -2.12
N ILE A 93 -5.38 -8.05 -2.64
CA ILE A 93 -4.68 -8.79 -3.70
C ILE A 93 -4.16 -10.12 -3.17
N ILE A 94 -3.61 -10.17 -1.95
CA ILE A 94 -3.16 -11.43 -1.35
C ILE A 94 -4.32 -12.41 -1.21
N HIS A 95 -5.47 -12.00 -0.66
CA HIS A 95 -6.64 -12.87 -0.52
C HIS A 95 -7.19 -13.34 -1.88
N LEU A 96 -7.31 -12.42 -2.84
CA LEU A 96 -7.79 -12.73 -4.18
C LEU A 96 -6.88 -13.76 -4.88
N LEU A 97 -5.57 -13.54 -4.81
CA LEU A 97 -4.60 -14.32 -5.55
C LEU A 97 -4.28 -15.66 -4.85
N MET A 98 -4.37 -15.72 -3.52
CA MET A 98 -4.42 -16.96 -2.77
C MET A 98 -5.66 -17.79 -3.14
N SER A 99 -6.84 -17.17 -3.21
CA SER A 99 -8.07 -17.86 -3.62
C SER A 99 -8.00 -18.38 -5.06
N PHE A 100 -7.28 -17.69 -5.94
CA PHE A 100 -7.02 -18.15 -7.31
C PHE A 100 -6.08 -19.36 -7.34
N THR A 101 -4.99 -19.33 -6.58
CA THR A 101 -4.00 -20.43 -6.55
C THR A 101 -4.50 -21.69 -5.87
N HIS A 102 -5.46 -21.59 -4.95
CA HIS A 102 -6.07 -22.74 -4.27
C HIS A 102 -7.14 -23.46 -5.11
N GLN A 103 -7.42 -23.01 -6.34
CA GLN A 103 -8.44 -23.65 -7.17
C GLN A 103 -7.92 -24.86 -7.94
N PRO A 104 -8.79 -25.86 -8.20
CA PRO A 104 -8.38 -27.07 -8.90
C PRO A 104 -7.80 -26.76 -10.29
N PRO A 105 -6.66 -27.35 -10.67
CA PRO A 105 -5.99 -27.09 -11.96
C PRO A 105 -6.79 -27.55 -13.19
N GLU A 106 -7.83 -28.35 -12.95
CA GLU A 106 -8.79 -28.85 -13.95
C GLU A 106 -9.79 -27.78 -14.43
N LEU A 107 -9.91 -26.64 -13.74
CA LEU A 107 -10.70 -25.52 -14.23
C LEU A 107 -9.91 -24.65 -15.24
N PRO A 108 -10.55 -24.20 -16.33
CA PRO A 108 -9.98 -23.18 -17.20
C PRO A 108 -9.60 -21.93 -16.39
N PRO A 109 -8.45 -21.28 -16.66
CA PRO A 109 -7.94 -20.17 -15.86
C PRO A 109 -8.92 -19.01 -15.74
N GLN A 110 -9.74 -18.77 -16.77
CA GLN A 110 -10.81 -17.77 -16.77
C GLN A 110 -11.91 -18.08 -15.74
N ARG A 111 -12.34 -19.35 -15.66
CA ARG A 111 -13.34 -19.79 -14.68
C ARG A 111 -12.77 -19.78 -13.27
N ALA A 112 -11.48 -20.10 -13.13
CA ALA A 112 -10.83 -20.05 -11.85
C ALA A 112 -10.77 -18.61 -11.30
N MET A 113 -10.43 -17.64 -12.13
CA MET A 113 -10.41 -16.23 -11.73
C MET A 113 -11.80 -15.69 -11.39
N LEU A 114 -12.82 -16.06 -12.17
CA LEU A 114 -14.20 -15.63 -11.91
C LEU A 114 -14.73 -16.20 -10.58
N ARG A 115 -14.35 -17.43 -10.23
CA ARG A 115 -14.69 -18.05 -8.95
C ARG A 115 -13.92 -17.43 -7.78
N ALA A 116 -12.64 -17.09 -7.98
CA ALA A 116 -11.84 -16.37 -6.96
C ALA A 116 -12.46 -15.00 -6.65
N LEU A 117 -12.82 -14.24 -7.69
CA LEU A 117 -13.53 -12.97 -7.54
C LEU A 117 -14.85 -13.15 -6.80
N ARG A 118 -15.67 -14.13 -7.19
CA ARG A 118 -16.95 -14.38 -6.53
C ARG A 118 -16.79 -14.75 -5.05
N THR A 119 -15.81 -15.57 -4.70
CA THR A 119 -15.54 -15.95 -3.31
C THR A 119 -15.00 -14.79 -2.48
N ASN A 120 -14.23 -13.87 -3.07
CA ASN A 120 -13.74 -12.70 -2.34
C ASN A 120 -14.79 -11.56 -2.20
N PHE A 121 -15.80 -11.52 -3.07
CA PHE A 121 -16.90 -10.53 -3.01
C PHE A 121 -18.08 -10.93 -2.11
N ILE A 122 -18.14 -12.20 -1.68
CA ILE A 122 -19.21 -12.71 -0.81
C ILE A 122 -18.55 -13.06 0.54
N PRO A 123 -18.81 -12.30 1.62
CA PRO A 123 -18.25 -12.56 2.94
C PRO A 123 -18.79 -13.83 3.58
#